data_AF-K1KTT5-F1
#
_entry.id   AF-K1KTT5-F1
#
_cell.length_a   1.000
_cell.length_b   1.000
_cell.length_c   1.000
_cell.angle_alpha   90.00
_cell.angle_beta   90.00
_cell.angle_gamma   90.00
#
_symmetry.space_group_name_H-M   'P 1'
#
loop_
_entity.id
_entity.type
_entity.pdbx_description
1 polymer ?
#
loop_
_entity_poly.entity_id
_entity_poly.type
_entity_poly.pdbx_seq_one_letter_code
_entity_poly.pdbx_strand_id
1 'polypeptide(L)'
;MVRQLFANEVLQSGFWHLFAMTAHAPIGLDPKAYQVIKTGPEPGLFADNDLSHEDPMGTDHERFSAGLKKALFNYMHGICLDFPLQEWFDFRVPKTSVSPHFIYQVLQEEAPEPYKPSTKLVWIGGELDYRTYTYRKKGKERKGHQLLFDHKTGSSQIKLDEMHARWLLDILPQIKSDTDRKLLTMKDLEESYRSIQGGNWEEFLASESWNALRDEGLLLV
;
A
#
# COMPACT_ATOMS: atom_id res chain seq x y z
N MET A 1 -4.15 -17.29 -6.09
CA MET A 1 -4.52 -15.93 -5.64
C MET A 1 -6.03 -15.69 -5.69
N VAL A 2 -6.69 -15.73 -6.86
CA VAL A 2 -8.15 -15.47 -7.00
C VAL A 2 -9.02 -16.24 -5.99
N ARG A 3 -8.80 -17.55 -5.86
CA ARG A 3 -9.48 -18.38 -4.84
C ARG A 3 -9.35 -17.85 -3.41
N GLN A 4 -8.18 -17.32 -3.04
CA GLN A 4 -7.95 -16.75 -1.71
C GLN A 4 -8.68 -15.42 -1.52
N LEU A 5 -8.86 -14.62 -2.58
CA LEU A 5 -9.64 -13.38 -2.51
C LEU A 5 -11.11 -13.66 -2.17
N PHE A 6 -11.70 -14.70 -2.77
CA PHE A 6 -13.05 -15.15 -2.40
C PHE A 6 -13.08 -15.78 -0.99
N ALA A 7 -12.09 -16.61 -0.64
CA ALA A 7 -12.03 -17.26 0.67
C ALA A 7 -11.86 -16.28 1.85
N ASN A 8 -11.32 -15.09 1.61
CA ASN A 8 -11.18 -14.03 2.61
C ASN A 8 -12.20 -12.90 2.39
N GLU A 9 -13.26 -13.14 1.62
CA GLU A 9 -14.37 -12.20 1.39
C GLU A 9 -13.97 -10.84 0.78
N VAL A 10 -12.76 -10.74 0.23
CA VAL A 10 -12.27 -9.54 -0.47
C VAL A 10 -13.02 -9.30 -1.78
N LEU A 11 -13.41 -10.39 -2.46
CA LEU A 11 -14.25 -10.36 -3.64
C LEU A 11 -15.55 -11.09 -3.37
N GLN A 12 -16.65 -10.52 -3.86
CA GLN A 12 -18.01 -11.04 -3.69
C GLN A 12 -18.61 -11.54 -5.01
N SER A 13 -18.13 -11.02 -6.14
CA SER A 13 -18.58 -11.43 -7.47
C SER A 13 -17.45 -11.35 -8.49
N GLY A 14 -17.58 -12.14 -9.56
CA GLY A 14 -16.62 -12.16 -10.65
C GLY A 14 -17.13 -12.98 -11.83
N PHE A 15 -16.71 -12.61 -13.03
CA PHE A 15 -17.00 -13.36 -14.24
C PHE A 15 -15.73 -13.58 -15.03
N TRP A 16 -15.61 -14.74 -15.66
CA TRP A 16 -14.56 -14.97 -16.64
C TRP A 16 -14.98 -14.35 -17.97
N HIS A 17 -14.08 -13.58 -18.56
CA HIS A 17 -14.21 -13.05 -19.90
C HIS A 17 -12.88 -13.22 -20.63
N LEU A 18 -12.94 -13.64 -21.89
CA LEU A 18 -11.75 -13.69 -22.71
C LEU A 18 -11.26 -12.26 -22.97
N PHE A 19 -9.96 -12.05 -23.02
CA PHE A 19 -9.42 -10.72 -23.31
C PHE A 19 -9.98 -10.18 -24.65
N ALA A 20 -10.38 -8.90 -24.65
CA ALA A 20 -10.79 -8.16 -25.85
C ALA A 20 -9.81 -7.01 -26.07
N MET A 21 -9.28 -6.89 -27.29
CA MET A 21 -8.34 -5.83 -27.63
C MET A 21 -9.11 -4.53 -27.83
N THR A 22 -8.94 -3.54 -26.95
CA THR A 22 -9.62 -2.26 -27.10
C THR A 22 -8.84 -1.30 -28.00
N ALA A 23 -9.49 -0.68 -28.99
CA ALA A 23 -8.80 0.08 -30.05
C ALA A 23 -7.98 1.28 -29.56
N HIS A 24 -8.42 1.94 -28.48
CA HIS A 24 -7.79 3.16 -27.95
C HIS A 24 -6.77 2.89 -26.83
N ALA A 25 -6.65 1.64 -26.36
CA ALA A 25 -5.63 1.28 -25.39
C ALA A 25 -4.26 1.08 -26.06
N PRO A 26 -3.15 1.10 -25.31
CA PRO A 26 -1.81 0.87 -25.86
C PRO A 26 -1.71 -0.39 -26.73
N ILE A 27 -2.39 -1.48 -26.36
CA ILE A 27 -2.42 -2.72 -27.12
C ILE A 27 -3.21 -2.64 -28.44
N GLY A 28 -4.23 -1.77 -28.53
CA GLY A 28 -4.94 -1.51 -29.78
C GLY A 28 -4.17 -0.55 -30.71
N LEU A 29 -3.41 0.37 -30.13
CA LEU A 29 -2.60 1.35 -30.85
C LEU A 29 -1.30 0.75 -31.41
N ASP A 30 -0.64 -0.14 -30.66
CA ASP A 30 0.55 -0.88 -31.10
C ASP A 30 0.47 -2.38 -30.71
N PRO A 31 -0.36 -3.18 -31.42
CA PRO A 31 -0.51 -4.61 -31.15
C PRO A 31 0.82 -5.39 -31.15
N LYS A 32 1.76 -4.97 -32.01
CA LYS A 32 3.04 -5.65 -32.20
C LYS A 32 3.93 -5.59 -30.96
N ALA A 33 3.90 -4.48 -30.20
CA ALA A 33 4.62 -4.38 -28.93
C ALA A 33 4.17 -5.43 -27.90
N TYR A 34 2.94 -5.93 -28.04
CA TYR A 34 2.34 -6.95 -27.18
C TYR A 34 2.28 -8.33 -27.85
N GLN A 35 2.96 -8.53 -28.99
CA GLN A 35 3.05 -9.80 -29.72
C GLN A 35 1.70 -10.35 -30.23
N VAL A 36 0.70 -9.47 -30.39
CA VAL A 36 -0.63 -9.81 -30.91
C VAL A 36 -0.85 -9.17 -32.29
N ILE A 37 -1.73 -9.78 -33.08
CA ILE A 37 -2.07 -9.33 -34.43
C ILE A 37 -3.52 -8.89 -34.43
N LYS A 38 -3.79 -7.63 -34.78
CA LYS A 38 -5.15 -7.15 -35.03
C LYS A 38 -5.69 -7.84 -36.29
N THR A 39 -6.83 -8.52 -36.20
CA THR A 39 -7.48 -9.22 -37.33
C THR A 39 -8.78 -8.56 -37.78
N GLY A 40 -9.26 -7.55 -37.06
CA GLY A 40 -10.42 -6.77 -37.45
C GLY A 40 -11.16 -6.21 -36.24
N PRO A 41 -12.38 -5.68 -36.43
CA PRO A 41 -12.88 -5.22 -37.71
C PRO A 41 -12.03 -4.07 -38.27
N GLU A 42 -12.18 -3.79 -39.57
CA GLU A 42 -11.72 -2.52 -40.14
C GLU A 42 -12.50 -1.36 -39.51
N PRO A 43 -11.89 -0.17 -39.35
CA PRO A 43 -12.56 0.98 -38.74
C PRO A 43 -13.90 1.29 -39.41
N GLY A 44 -14.96 1.34 -38.61
CA GLY A 44 -16.31 1.58 -39.06
C GLY A 44 -16.70 3.07 -39.10
N LEU A 45 -17.97 3.33 -39.41
CA LEU A 45 -18.57 4.67 -39.30
C LEU A 45 -19.11 4.97 -37.88
N PHE A 46 -18.98 4.01 -36.95
CA PHE A 46 -19.50 4.08 -35.59
C PHE A 46 -18.40 3.71 -34.58
N ALA A 47 -18.76 3.50 -33.31
CA ALA A 47 -17.81 3.24 -32.24
C ALA A 47 -16.99 1.95 -32.49
N ASP A 48 -15.67 2.12 -32.64
CA ASP A 48 -14.68 1.05 -32.80
C ASP A 48 -13.99 0.76 -31.46
N ASN A 49 -14.73 0.28 -30.47
CA ASN A 49 -14.17 0.07 -29.13
C ASN A 49 -13.36 -1.22 -29.02
N ASP A 50 -13.85 -2.32 -29.61
CA ASP A 50 -13.26 -3.65 -29.50
C ASP A 50 -12.78 -4.16 -30.86
N LEU A 51 -11.61 -4.78 -30.83
CA LEU A 51 -10.90 -5.35 -31.97
C LEU A 51 -10.72 -6.86 -31.77
N SER A 52 -10.98 -7.61 -32.84
CA SER A 52 -10.54 -8.99 -33.00
C SER A 52 -9.03 -9.02 -33.11
N HIS A 53 -8.43 -10.02 -32.46
CA HIS A 53 -7.00 -10.24 -32.52
C HIS A 53 -6.66 -11.73 -32.52
N GLU A 54 -5.50 -12.02 -33.07
CA GLU A 54 -4.79 -13.29 -32.92
C GLU A 54 -3.63 -13.10 -31.95
N ASP A 55 -3.33 -14.15 -31.20
CA ASP A 55 -2.21 -14.22 -30.25
C ASP A 55 -1.32 -15.43 -30.59
N PRO A 56 -0.47 -15.34 -31.64
CA PRO A 56 0.24 -16.51 -32.17
C PRO A 56 1.31 -17.07 -31.22
N MET A 57 1.84 -16.23 -30.33
CA MET A 57 2.84 -16.61 -29.32
C MET A 57 2.19 -16.93 -27.96
N GLY A 58 0.88 -16.74 -27.86
CA GLY A 58 0.10 -16.99 -26.66
C GLY A 58 -0.25 -18.44 -26.43
N THR A 59 -1.31 -18.64 -25.65
CA THR A 59 -1.86 -19.96 -25.35
C THR A 59 -3.20 -20.16 -26.04
N ASP A 60 -3.66 -21.41 -26.11
CA ASP A 60 -5.05 -21.73 -26.41
C ASP A 60 -5.94 -21.25 -25.24
N HIS A 61 -6.42 -20.01 -25.35
CA HIS A 61 -7.18 -19.33 -24.30
C HIS A 61 -8.54 -19.98 -24.04
N GLU A 62 -9.18 -20.52 -25.08
CA GLU A 62 -10.50 -21.17 -24.97
C GLU A 62 -10.43 -22.43 -24.11
N ARG A 63 -9.29 -23.14 -24.11
CA ARG A 63 -9.07 -24.31 -23.25
C ARG A 63 -9.22 -24.00 -21.76
N PHE A 64 -9.02 -22.76 -21.33
CA PHE A 64 -9.16 -22.36 -19.92
C PHE A 64 -10.60 -21.96 -19.55
N SER A 65 -11.44 -21.65 -20.54
CA SER A 65 -12.75 -21.01 -20.38
C SER A 65 -13.69 -21.80 -19.48
N ALA A 66 -13.84 -23.11 -19.74
CA ALA A 66 -14.74 -23.98 -18.98
C ALA A 66 -14.33 -24.09 -17.50
N GLY A 67 -13.04 -24.35 -17.25
CA GLY A 67 -12.50 -24.48 -15.90
C GLY A 67 -12.60 -23.20 -15.08
N LEU A 68 -12.26 -22.05 -15.69
CA LEU A 68 -12.32 -20.75 -15.02
C LEU A 68 -13.75 -20.33 -14.70
N LYS A 69 -14.70 -20.49 -15.64
CA LYS A 69 -16.13 -20.22 -15.40
C LYS A 69 -16.66 -21.07 -14.24
N LYS A 70 -16.38 -22.38 -14.26
CA LYS A 70 -16.84 -23.31 -13.24
C LYS A 70 -16.22 -23.03 -11.87
N ALA A 71 -14.90 -22.80 -11.81
CA ALA A 71 -14.20 -22.49 -10.59
C ALA A 71 -14.70 -21.18 -9.97
N LEU A 72 -14.81 -20.10 -10.76
CA LEU A 72 -15.31 -18.81 -10.28
C LEU A 72 -16.73 -18.89 -9.76
N PHE A 73 -17.61 -19.63 -10.46
CA PHE A 73 -18.98 -19.85 -9.98
C PHE A 73 -19.00 -20.48 -8.60
N ASN A 74 -18.18 -21.51 -8.36
CA ASN A 74 -18.11 -22.17 -7.04
C ASN A 74 -17.49 -21.26 -5.98
N TYR A 75 -16.42 -20.53 -6.32
CA TYR A 75 -15.75 -19.61 -5.40
C TYR A 75 -16.68 -18.48 -4.93
N MET A 76 -17.51 -17.92 -5.82
CA MET A 76 -18.52 -16.91 -5.45
C MET A 76 -19.54 -17.42 -4.42
N HIS A 77 -19.78 -18.73 -4.37
CA HIS A 77 -20.70 -19.34 -3.41
C HIS A 77 -19.97 -19.92 -2.19
N GLY A 78 -18.65 -19.72 -2.07
CA GLY A 78 -17.84 -20.27 -0.98
C GLY A 78 -17.62 -21.79 -1.05
N ILE A 79 -17.85 -22.41 -2.21
CA ILE A 79 -17.81 -23.87 -2.39
C ILE A 79 -16.49 -24.28 -3.06
N CYS A 80 -15.98 -25.48 -2.72
CA CYS A 80 -14.78 -26.08 -3.31
C CYS A 80 -13.51 -25.19 -3.25
N LEU A 81 -13.39 -24.33 -2.24
CA LEU A 81 -12.21 -23.47 -2.03
C LEU A 81 -10.95 -24.27 -1.61
N ASP A 82 -11.15 -25.49 -1.12
CA ASP A 82 -10.13 -26.45 -0.72
C ASP A 82 -9.70 -27.38 -1.88
N PHE A 83 -10.45 -27.44 -2.97
CA PHE A 83 -10.14 -28.32 -4.11
C PHE A 83 -8.80 -27.94 -4.76
N PRO A 84 -7.99 -28.94 -5.17
CA PRO A 84 -6.79 -28.66 -5.94
C PRO A 84 -7.17 -28.05 -7.29
N LEU A 85 -6.34 -27.14 -7.82
CA LEU A 85 -6.63 -26.46 -9.10
C LEU A 85 -6.82 -27.44 -10.26
N GLN A 86 -6.19 -28.61 -10.17
CA GLN A 86 -6.28 -29.67 -11.16
C GLN A 86 -7.72 -30.18 -11.38
N GLU A 87 -8.62 -30.06 -10.39
CA GLU A 87 -10.03 -30.49 -10.52
C GLU A 87 -10.84 -29.64 -11.52
N TRP A 88 -10.36 -28.43 -11.84
CA TRP A 88 -11.07 -27.51 -12.73
C TRP A 88 -10.64 -27.65 -14.19
N PHE A 89 -9.52 -28.34 -14.47
CA PHE A 89 -8.92 -28.40 -15.80
C PHE A 89 -8.60 -29.84 -16.20
N ASP A 90 -8.85 -30.17 -17.45
CA ASP A 90 -8.58 -31.48 -18.06
C ASP A 90 -7.13 -31.62 -18.57
N PHE A 91 -6.35 -30.55 -18.51
CA PHE A 91 -4.92 -30.53 -18.79
C PHE A 91 -4.10 -30.39 -17.49
N ARG A 92 -2.82 -30.75 -17.56
CA ARG A 92 -1.91 -30.65 -16.41
C ARG A 92 -1.73 -29.21 -15.96
N VAL A 93 -2.07 -28.92 -14.70
CA VAL A 93 -1.88 -27.60 -14.09
C VAL A 93 -0.51 -27.52 -13.40
N PRO A 94 0.29 -26.46 -13.63
CA PRO A 94 1.53 -26.22 -12.89
C PRO A 94 1.30 -26.06 -11.38
N LYS A 95 2.34 -26.32 -10.58
CA LYS A 95 2.29 -26.07 -9.15
C LYS A 95 2.13 -24.57 -8.88
N THR A 96 1.34 -24.23 -7.86
CA THR A 96 1.14 -22.84 -7.42
C THR A 96 2.43 -22.28 -6.82
N SER A 97 2.85 -21.09 -7.28
CA SER A 97 3.98 -20.35 -6.72
C SER A 97 3.60 -19.44 -5.54
N VAL A 98 2.30 -19.18 -5.35
CA VAL A 98 1.77 -18.28 -4.31
C VAL A 98 1.39 -19.09 -3.07
N SER A 99 1.82 -18.63 -1.89
CA SER A 99 1.45 -19.21 -0.60
C SER A 99 -0.07 -19.34 -0.45
N PRO A 100 -0.61 -20.44 0.10
CA PRO A 100 -2.06 -20.61 0.31
C PRO A 100 -2.66 -19.55 1.24
N HIS A 101 -1.85 -18.93 2.10
CA HIS A 101 -2.27 -17.90 3.05
C HIS A 101 -1.86 -16.48 2.64
N PHE A 102 -1.38 -16.28 1.41
CA PHE A 102 -0.85 -14.98 0.97
C PHE A 102 -1.83 -13.83 1.20
N ILE A 103 -3.07 -13.93 0.69
CA ILE A 103 -4.07 -12.87 0.88
C ILE A 103 -4.43 -12.68 2.36
N TYR A 104 -4.57 -13.77 3.12
CA TYR A 104 -4.82 -13.68 4.57
C TYR A 104 -3.72 -12.89 5.26
N GLN A 105 -2.45 -13.19 4.98
CA GLN A 105 -1.30 -12.49 5.57
C GLN A 105 -1.30 -11.01 5.21
N VAL A 106 -1.54 -10.67 3.94
CA VAL A 106 -1.64 -9.28 3.49
C VAL A 106 -2.75 -8.52 4.22
N LEU A 107 -3.87 -9.18 4.53
CA LEU A 107 -4.96 -8.56 5.29
C LEU A 107 -4.66 -8.39 6.78
N GLN A 108 -3.69 -9.13 7.33
CA GLN A 108 -3.23 -8.98 8.71
C GLN A 108 -2.12 -7.91 8.84
N GLU A 109 -1.50 -7.51 7.73
CA GLU A 109 -0.53 -6.43 7.74
C GLU A 109 -1.25 -5.11 8.01
N GLU A 110 -0.92 -4.46 9.12
CA GLU A 110 -1.28 -3.06 9.34
C GLU A 110 -0.52 -2.24 8.28
N ALA A 111 -1.20 -1.93 7.18
CA ALA A 111 -0.68 -0.94 6.25
C ALA A 111 -0.49 0.37 7.03
N PRO A 112 0.68 1.03 6.94
CA PRO A 112 0.82 2.36 7.51
C PRO A 112 -0.30 3.23 6.94
N GLU A 113 -1.03 3.95 7.79
CA GLU A 113 -2.14 4.80 7.37
C GLU A 113 -1.68 5.64 6.16
N PRO A 114 -2.28 5.45 4.98
CA PRO A 114 -1.82 6.16 3.79
C PRO A 114 -2.20 7.63 3.95
N TYR A 115 -1.25 8.44 4.37
CA TYR A 115 -1.45 9.89 4.44
C TYR A 115 -1.34 10.49 3.05
N LYS A 116 -2.25 11.40 2.71
CA LYS A 116 -2.11 12.17 1.48
C LYS A 116 -0.95 13.14 1.66
N PRO A 117 -0.12 13.41 0.63
CA PRO A 117 0.94 14.43 0.74
C PRO A 117 0.42 15.81 1.17
N SER A 118 -0.86 16.10 0.88
CA SER A 118 -1.55 17.34 1.25
C SER A 118 -2.15 17.36 2.67
N THR A 119 -2.14 16.24 3.39
CA THR A 119 -2.64 16.14 4.77
C THR A 119 -1.85 17.11 5.65
N LYS A 120 -2.54 17.94 6.41
CA LYS A 120 -1.95 18.95 7.28
C LYS A 120 -1.60 18.36 8.63
N LEU A 121 -0.57 18.90 9.27
CA LEU A 121 -0.16 18.55 10.62
C LEU A 121 -0.54 19.65 11.60
N VAL A 122 -1.06 19.24 12.76
CA VAL A 122 -1.35 20.15 13.87
C VAL A 122 -0.85 19.52 15.17
N TRP A 123 -0.02 20.24 15.91
CA TRP A 123 0.38 19.90 17.27
C TRP A 123 -0.54 20.60 18.26
N ILE A 124 -1.30 19.81 19.02
CA ILE A 124 -2.18 20.30 20.10
C ILE A 124 -1.64 19.98 21.50
N GLY A 125 -0.49 19.30 21.57
CA GLY A 125 0.16 18.99 22.84
C GLY A 125 0.72 20.24 23.54
N GLY A 126 1.12 20.06 24.79
CA GLY A 126 1.69 21.13 25.62
C GLY A 126 3.05 21.65 25.12
N GLU A 127 3.64 22.54 25.90
CA GLU A 127 5.04 22.93 25.72
C GLU A 127 5.96 21.71 25.84
N LEU A 128 6.98 21.64 24.99
CA LEU A 128 7.88 20.50 24.93
C LEU A 128 9.01 20.65 25.94
N ASP A 129 8.97 19.85 26.99
CA ASP A 129 10.12 19.63 27.87
C ASP A 129 10.95 18.44 27.38
N TYR A 130 12.26 18.49 27.59
CA TYR A 130 13.13 17.37 27.24
C TYR A 130 14.35 17.23 28.14
N ARG A 131 14.89 16.01 28.19
CA ARG A 131 16.16 15.69 28.86
C ARG A 131 17.10 14.95 27.94
N THR A 132 18.38 15.27 28.01
CA THR A 132 19.43 14.53 27.30
C THR A 132 19.80 13.27 28.08
N TYR A 133 20.07 12.17 27.38
CA TYR A 133 20.55 10.94 27.97
C TYR A 133 21.57 10.25 27.05
N THR A 134 22.40 9.39 27.63
CA THR A 134 23.31 8.52 26.87
C THR A 134 22.82 7.08 26.93
N TYR A 135 22.99 6.35 25.83
CA TYR A 135 22.64 4.93 25.74
C TYR A 135 23.62 4.19 24.83
N ARG A 136 23.73 2.87 25.02
CA ARG A 136 24.58 2.02 24.18
C ARG A 136 23.74 1.31 23.11
N LYS A 137 24.13 1.44 21.84
CA LYS A 137 23.53 0.71 20.72
C LYS A 137 24.67 0.13 19.86
N LYS A 138 24.65 -1.19 19.63
CA LYS A 138 25.70 -1.94 18.91
C LYS A 138 27.13 -1.65 19.46
N GLY A 139 27.27 -1.65 20.78
CA GLY A 139 28.56 -1.43 21.46
C GLY A 139 29.09 0.01 21.45
N LYS A 140 28.44 0.94 20.74
CA LYS A 140 28.80 2.36 20.71
C LYS A 140 27.90 3.17 21.64
N GLU A 141 28.49 4.10 22.37
CA GLU A 141 27.75 5.09 23.15
C GLU A 141 27.16 6.15 22.20
N ARG A 142 25.89 6.45 22.39
CA ARG A 142 25.12 7.43 21.62
C ARG A 142 24.39 8.36 22.57
N LYS A 143 24.12 9.57 22.08
CA LYS A 143 23.27 10.55 22.74
C LYS A 143 21.84 10.45 22.20
N GLY A 144 20.88 10.75 23.05
CA GLY A 144 19.48 10.86 22.71
C GLY A 144 18.78 11.89 23.58
N HIS A 145 17.53 12.19 23.26
CA HIS A 145 16.67 13.01 24.08
C HIS A 145 15.41 12.24 24.48
N GLN A 146 14.91 12.55 25.67
CA GLN A 146 13.62 12.11 26.15
C GLN A 146 12.73 13.34 26.12
N LEU A 147 11.73 13.36 25.23
CA LEU A 147 10.67 14.35 25.27
C LEU A 147 9.72 13.96 26.40
N LEU A 148 9.34 14.94 27.23
CA LEU A 148 8.54 14.77 28.42
C LEU A 148 7.19 15.46 28.21
N PHE A 149 6.11 14.74 28.53
CA PHE A 149 4.75 15.24 28.38
C PHE A 149 4.02 15.09 29.72
N ASP A 150 3.53 16.21 30.24
CA ASP A 150 2.77 16.24 31.48
C ASP A 150 1.27 16.35 31.20
N HIS A 151 0.52 15.44 31.79
CA HIS A 151 -0.93 15.32 31.66
C HIS A 151 -1.60 15.57 33.00
N LYS A 152 -2.92 15.85 32.99
CA LYS A 152 -3.70 15.98 34.22
C LYS A 152 -3.69 14.72 35.08
N THR A 153 -3.49 13.56 34.48
CA THR A 153 -3.59 12.23 35.10
C THR A 153 -2.26 11.49 35.20
N GLY A 154 -1.14 12.09 34.78
CA GLY A 154 0.17 11.43 34.80
C GLY A 154 1.19 12.14 33.92
N SER A 155 2.29 11.47 33.63
CA SER A 155 3.29 11.94 32.66
C SER A 155 3.77 10.79 31.79
N SER A 156 4.17 11.11 30.57
CA SER A 156 4.68 10.17 29.58
C SER A 156 5.99 10.71 28.99
N GLN A 157 6.72 9.82 28.31
CA GLN A 157 7.99 10.19 27.68
C GLN A 157 8.21 9.46 26.37
N ILE A 158 8.80 10.16 25.40
CA ILE A 158 9.22 9.58 24.13
C ILE A 158 10.75 9.64 24.03
N LYS A 159 11.39 8.48 23.90
CA LYS A 159 12.85 8.38 23.79
C LYS A 159 13.25 8.33 22.33
N LEU A 160 14.08 9.28 21.91
CA LEU A 160 14.55 9.41 20.55
C LEU A 160 16.08 9.48 20.55
N ASP A 161 16.70 9.12 19.43
CA ASP A 161 18.09 9.48 19.21
C ASP A 161 18.24 10.99 18.96
N GLU A 162 19.48 11.47 19.03
CA GLU A 162 19.77 12.90 18.91
C GLU A 162 19.29 13.53 17.60
N MET A 163 19.30 12.77 16.51
CA MET A 163 18.91 13.26 15.19
C MET A 163 17.40 13.53 15.14
N HIS A 164 16.59 12.51 15.46
CA HIS A 164 15.12 12.63 15.42
C HIS A 164 14.62 13.65 16.45
N ALA A 165 15.21 13.66 17.65
CA ALA A 165 14.82 14.59 18.70
C ALA A 165 15.04 16.05 18.31
N ARG A 166 16.21 16.38 17.76
CA ARG A 166 16.51 17.77 17.36
C ARG A 166 15.57 18.27 16.28
N TRP A 167 15.23 17.40 15.32
CA TRP A 167 14.26 17.73 14.29
C TRP A 167 12.85 17.95 14.86
N LEU A 168 12.39 17.09 15.77
CA LEU A 168 11.08 17.26 16.41
C LEU A 168 10.98 18.55 17.21
N LEU A 169 12.05 18.90 17.94
CA LEU A 169 12.13 20.15 18.70
C LEU A 169 12.09 21.40 17.80
N ASP A 170 12.51 21.29 16.54
CA ASP A 170 12.41 22.37 15.55
C ASP A 170 11.01 22.43 14.90
N ILE A 171 10.42 21.27 14.60
CA ILE A 171 9.21 21.19 13.78
C ILE A 171 7.90 21.34 14.57
N LEU A 172 7.81 20.77 15.76
CA LEU A 172 6.58 20.77 16.56
C LEU A 172 6.12 22.20 16.92
N PRO A 173 7.02 23.15 17.27
CA PRO A 173 6.62 24.56 17.46
C PRO A 173 6.06 25.24 16.21
N GLN A 174 6.42 24.77 15.00
CA GLN A 174 5.96 25.36 13.74
C GLN A 174 4.55 24.90 13.35
N ILE A 175 4.10 23.76 13.88
CA ILE A 175 2.79 23.18 13.60
C ILE A 175 1.83 23.30 14.78
N LYS A 176 2.15 24.10 15.79
CA LYS A 176 1.29 24.31 16.96
C LYS A 176 -0.05 24.93 16.56
N SER A 177 -1.14 24.48 17.17
CA SER A 177 -2.51 24.89 16.81
C SER A 177 -2.80 26.38 17.03
N ASP A 178 -2.08 27.02 17.95
CA ASP A 178 -2.28 28.43 18.36
C ASP A 178 -1.44 29.42 17.52
N THR A 179 -1.11 29.04 16.29
CA THR A 179 -0.30 29.87 15.40
C THR A 179 -1.11 30.28 14.18
N ASP A 180 -1.19 31.59 13.88
CA ASP A 180 -1.75 32.14 12.62
C ASP A 180 -0.93 31.76 11.36
N ARG A 181 -0.05 30.77 11.47
CA ARG A 181 0.85 30.32 10.41
C ARG A 181 0.15 29.31 9.51
N LYS A 182 0.62 29.23 8.27
CA LYS A 182 0.23 28.17 7.36
C LYS A 182 0.63 26.82 7.96
N LEU A 183 -0.35 25.93 8.15
CA LEU A 183 -0.11 24.56 8.59
C LEU A 183 0.76 23.82 7.57
N LEU A 184 1.79 23.15 8.07
CA LEU A 184 2.64 22.29 7.25
C LEU A 184 1.87 21.05 6.83
N THR A 185 2.21 20.54 5.64
CA THR A 185 1.67 19.29 5.11
C THR A 185 2.63 18.13 5.34
N MET A 186 2.15 16.90 5.18
CA MET A 186 2.97 15.70 5.21
C MET A 186 4.13 15.78 4.20
N LYS A 187 3.90 16.38 3.04
CA LYS A 187 4.95 16.65 2.05
C LYS A 187 6.02 17.61 2.59
N ASP A 188 5.60 18.72 3.20
CA ASP A 188 6.54 19.70 3.76
C ASP A 188 7.38 19.06 4.89
N LEU A 189 6.74 18.21 5.69
CA LEU A 189 7.37 17.49 6.79
C LEU A 189 8.41 16.47 6.30
N GLU A 190 8.06 15.71 5.27
CA GLU A 190 8.96 14.76 4.61
C GLU A 190 10.18 15.48 4.00
N GLU A 191 9.97 16.61 3.32
CA GLU A 191 11.04 17.42 2.74
C GLU A 191 11.97 17.98 3.83
N SER A 192 11.39 18.47 4.94
CA SER A 192 12.15 18.90 6.13
C SER A 192 12.99 17.74 6.70
N TYR A 193 12.41 16.55 6.83
CA TYR A 193 13.10 15.39 7.39
C TYR A 193 14.23 14.89 6.49
N ARG A 194 14.01 14.86 5.17
CA ARG A 194 15.03 14.44 4.17
C ARG A 194 16.26 15.36 4.14
N SER A 195 16.14 16.60 4.64
CA SER A 195 17.29 17.51 4.76
C SER A 195 18.32 17.05 5.82
N ILE A 196 17.94 16.09 6.67
CA ILE A 196 18.77 15.54 7.73
C ILE A 196 19.59 14.36 7.22
N GLN A 197 20.89 14.39 7.47
CA GLN A 197 21.76 13.29 7.05
C GLN A 197 21.45 11.99 7.82
N GLY A 198 21.14 10.93 7.07
CA GLY A 198 20.99 9.58 7.60
C GLY A 198 19.59 9.24 8.12
N GLY A 199 18.61 10.12 7.96
CA GLY A 199 17.21 9.83 8.27
C GLY A 199 16.54 9.02 7.17
N ASN A 200 15.82 7.97 7.55
CA ASN A 200 14.85 7.29 6.68
C ASN A 200 13.43 7.69 7.12
N TRP A 201 12.73 8.43 6.26
CA TRP A 201 11.40 8.96 6.56
C TRP A 201 10.36 7.85 6.78
N GLU A 202 10.38 6.82 5.93
CA GLU A 202 9.46 5.69 6.01
C GLU A 202 9.68 4.89 7.30
N GLU A 203 10.95 4.69 7.68
CA GLU A 203 11.30 4.02 8.94
C GLU A 203 10.85 4.82 10.17
N PHE A 204 10.98 6.15 10.12
CA PHE A 204 10.55 7.01 11.21
C PHE A 204 9.02 7.06 11.34
N LEU A 205 8.29 7.18 10.23
CA LEU A 205 6.82 7.12 10.23
C LEU A 205 6.27 5.79 10.76
N ALA A 206 6.97 4.68 10.50
CA ALA A 206 6.59 3.36 11.01
C ALA A 206 7.07 3.11 12.46
N SER A 207 7.76 4.07 13.09
CA SER A 207 8.34 3.88 14.42
C SER A 207 7.32 4.03 15.55
N GLU A 208 7.55 3.33 16.66
CA GLU A 208 6.78 3.52 17.90
C GLU A 208 6.81 4.98 18.39
N SER A 209 7.90 5.71 18.11
CA SER A 209 8.02 7.12 18.48
C SER A 209 7.07 8.02 17.70
N TRP A 210 6.77 7.71 16.43
CA TRP A 210 5.78 8.45 15.65
C TRP A 210 4.36 8.21 16.17
N ASN A 211 4.02 6.95 16.45
CA ASN A 211 2.72 6.61 17.02
C ASN A 211 2.54 7.25 18.40
N ALA A 212 3.57 7.22 19.25
CA ALA A 212 3.53 7.91 20.53
C ALA A 212 3.31 9.43 20.36
N LEU A 213 3.95 10.09 19.38
CA LEU A 213 3.68 11.51 19.13
C LEU A 213 2.21 11.78 18.76
N ARG A 214 1.59 10.87 18.00
CA ARG A 214 0.17 10.96 17.64
C ARG A 214 -0.71 10.88 18.89
N ASP A 215 -0.40 9.95 19.79
CA ASP A 215 -1.10 9.81 21.08
C ASP A 215 -0.92 11.04 21.99
N GLU A 216 0.25 11.69 21.93
CA GLU A 216 0.54 12.91 22.70
C GLU A 216 -0.06 14.20 22.12
N GLY A 217 -0.65 14.16 20.92
CA GLY A 217 -1.35 15.30 20.33
C GLY A 217 -0.86 15.77 18.96
N LEU A 218 -0.12 14.94 18.22
CA LEU A 218 0.15 15.18 16.80
C LEU A 218 -1.07 14.72 15.97
N LEU A 219 -1.79 15.67 15.39
CA LEU A 219 -2.97 15.42 14.56
C LEU A 219 -2.64 15.53 13.07
N LEU A 220 -3.29 14.68 12.28
CA LEU A 220 -3.25 14.74 10.81
C LEU A 220 -4.66 15.05 10.30
N VAL A 221 -4.79 16.13 9.52
CA VAL A 221 -6.07 16.77 9.13
C VAL A 221 -6.18 17.00 7.63
#